data_AF-A0A820LXK0-F1
#
_entry.id   AF-A0A820LXK0-F1
#
_cell.length_a   1.000
_cell.length_b   1.000
_cell.length_c   1.000
_cell.angle_alpha   90.00
_cell.angle_beta   90.00
_cell.angle_gamma   90.00
#
_symmetry.space_group_name_H-M   'P 1'
#
loop_
_entity.id
_entity.type
_entity.pdbx_description
1 polymer ?
#
loop_
_entity_poly.entity_id
_entity_poly.type
_entity_poly.pdbx_seq_one_letter_code
_entity_poly.pdbx_strand_id
1 'polypeptide(L)' 'MGDYSKALEFYEKSLKIKEKALPPNHSSLATSYNNIGMAYS' A
#
# COMPACT_ATOMS: atom_id res chain seq x y z
N MET A 1 8.15 4.20 18.91
CA MET A 1 7.75 3.50 17.69
C MET A 1 6.64 4.32 17.06
N GLY A 2 6.85 4.88 15.86
CA GLY A 2 5.80 5.61 15.15
C GLY A 2 4.57 4.72 14.96
N ASP A 3 3.39 5.30 14.85
CA ASP A 3 2.12 4.59 14.66
C ASP A 3 2.13 3.79 13.33
N TYR A 4 2.84 2.66 13.30
CA TYR A 4 2.90 1.74 12.17
C TYR A 4 1.49 1.29 11.78
N SER A 5 0.59 1.16 12.77
CA SER A 5 -0.83 0.87 12.57
C SER A 5 -1.54 1.94 11.74
N LYS A 6 -1.28 3.24 11.97
CA LYS A 6 -1.85 4.32 11.15
C LYS A 6 -1.24 4.35 9.76
N ALA A 7 0.07 4.15 9.66
CA ALA A 7 0.75 4.10 8.36
C ALA A 7 0.19 2.97 7.49
N LEU A 8 -0.02 1.79 8.08
CA LEU A 8 -0.63 0.64 7.43
C LEU A 8 -2.06 0.96 6.94
N GLU A 9 -2.89 1.60 7.77
CA GLU A 9 -4.26 1.98 7.38
C GLU A 9 -4.26 2.93 6.17
N PHE A 10 -3.32 3.88 6.12
CA PHE A 10 -3.17 4.76 4.96
C PHE A 10 -2.69 4.03 3.70
N TYR A 11 -1.76 3.07 3.85
CA TYR A 11 -1.30 2.25 2.73
C TYR A 11 -2.40 1.37 2.16
N GLU A 12 -3.23 0.75 3.00
CA GLU A 12 -4.39 -0.05 2.56
C GLU A 12 -5.44 0.80 1.84
N LYS A 13 -5.76 1.99 2.36
CA LYS A 13 -6.67 2.94 1.68
C LYS A 13 -6.12 3.35 0.31
N SER A 14 -4.83 3.66 0.23
CA SER A 14 -4.17 4.00 -1.03
C SER A 14 -4.21 2.84 -2.03
N LEU A 15 -3.95 1.62 -1.56
CA LEU A 15 -3.98 0.42 -2.40
C LEU A 15 -5.37 0.21 -3.01
N LYS A 16 -6.44 0.29 -2.21
CA LYS A 16 -7.82 0.16 -2.70
C LYS A 16 -8.18 1.18 -3.79
N ILE A 17 -7.70 2.41 -3.68
CA ILE A 17 -7.93 3.44 -4.71
C ILE A 17 -7.15 3.10 -5.98
N LYS A 18 -5.88 2.72 -5.84
CA LYS A 18 -5.02 2.34 -6.96
C LYS A 18 -5.56 1.12 -7.70
N GLU A 19 -6.07 0.10 -7.01
CA GLU A 19 -6.65 -1.10 -7.63
C GLU A 19 -7.91 -0.80 -8.45
N LYS A 20 -8.67 0.23 -8.05
CA LYS A 20 -9.85 0.68 -8.82
C LYS A 20 -9.49 1.58 -9.99
N ALA A 21 -8.41 2.36 -9.86
CA ALA A 21 -8.01 3.36 -10.84
C ALA A 21 -7.02 2.86 -11.89
N LEU A 22 -6.25 1.82 -11.57
CA LEU A 22 -5.12 1.36 -12.38
C LEU A 22 -5.31 -0.09 -12.84
N PRO A 23 -4.81 -0.45 -14.03
CA PRO A 23 -4.79 -1.83 -14.47
C PRO A 23 -3.92 -2.69 -13.53
N PRO A 24 -4.19 -4.00 -13.43
CA PRO A 24 -3.54 -4.90 -12.45
C PRO A 24 -2.01 -4.94 -12.52
N ASN A 25 -1.42 -4.67 -13.68
CA ASN A 25 0.03 -4.66 -13.91
C ASN A 25 0.69 -3.28 -13.75
N HIS A 26 0.01 -2.31 -13.16
CA HIS A 26 0.59 -0.98 -12.97
C HIS A 26 1.68 -0.98 -11.88
N SER A 27 2.85 -0.43 -12.17
CA SER A 27 4.02 -0.39 -11.26
C SER A 27 3.73 0.27 -9.90
N SER A 28 2.76 1.18 -9.84
CA SER A 28 2.30 1.81 -8.59
C SER A 28 1.65 0.86 -7.59
N LEU A 29 1.10 -0.27 -8.05
CA LEU A 29 0.58 -1.34 -7.17
C LEU A 29 1.74 -2.11 -6.55
N ALA A 30 2.75 -2.48 -7.32
CA ALA A 30 3.95 -3.16 -6.81
C ALA A 30 4.67 -2.34 -5.72
N THR A 31 4.74 -1.02 -5.90
CA THR A 31 5.33 -0.13 -4.88
C THR A 31 4.50 -0.11 -3.58
N SER A 32 3.17 -0.13 -3.69
CA SER A 32 2.29 -0.21 -2.52
C SER A 32 2.45 -1.54 -1.78
N TYR A 33 2.53 -2.67 -2.49
CA TYR A 33 2.77 -3.97 -1.88
C TYR A 33 4.13 -4.08 -1.19
N ASN A 34 5.19 -3.52 -1.78
CA ASN A 34 6.51 -3.49 -1.17
C ASN A 34 6.51 -2.71 0.17
N ASN A 35 5.89 -1.53 0.18
CA ASN A 35 5.81 -0.71 1.39
C ASN A 35 4.99 -1.37 2.50
N ILE A 36 3.92 -2.10 2.15
CA ILE A 36 3.13 -2.88 3.11
C ILE A 36 3.98 -4.04 3.65
N GLY A 37 4.69 -4.78 2.79
CA GLY A 37 5.58 -5.86 3.21
C GLY A 37 6.68 -5.40 4.17
N MET A 38 7.28 -4.23 3.90
CA MET A 38 8.26 -3.61 4.80
C MET A 38 7.66 -3.20 6.15
N ALA A 39 6.39 -2.80 6.20
CA ALA A 39 5.72 -2.42 7.43
C ALA A 39 5.35 -3.63 8.32
N TYR A 40 5.28 -4.84 7.72
CA TYR A 40 5.01 -6.10 8.43
C TYR A 40 6.28 -6.86 8.84
N SER A 41 7.46 -6.49 8.32
CA SER A 41 8.76 -7.09 8.69
C SER A 41 9.28 -6.58 10.03
#